data_AF-A0A7J9SHH0-F1
#
_entry.id   AF-A0A7J9SHH0-F1
#
_cell.length_a   1.000
_cell.length_b   1.000
_cell.length_c   1.000
_cell.angle_alpha   90.00
_cell.angle_beta   90.00
_cell.angle_gamma   90.00
#
_symmetry.space_group_name_H-M   'P 1'
#
loop_
_entity.id
_entity.type
_entity.pdbx_description
1 polymer ?
#
loop_
_entity_poly.entity_id
_entity_poly.type
_entity_poly.pdbx_seq_one_letter_code
_entity_poly.pdbx_strand_id
1 'polypeptide(L)'
;MASLLPSQQPVDPPSPDRTEVVVDGTSSAAMLSTLSSETARDVLAALRADPKPLSGIADAADTSIQNARYHVERLCDAGFVEPVDVWYSRKGREMTVYAVTTDRLVIRFEPRR
;
A
#
# COMPACT_ATOMS: atom_id res chain seq x y z
N MET A 1 -2.02 -30.04 -22.45
CA MET A 1 -3.00 -28.97 -22.18
C MET A 1 -2.69 -28.39 -20.81
N ALA A 2 -2.27 -27.13 -20.74
CA ALA A 2 -2.23 -26.33 -19.52
C ALA A 2 -2.50 -24.88 -19.92
N SER A 3 -3.44 -24.26 -19.21
CA SER A 3 -4.18 -23.07 -19.60
C SER A 3 -3.28 -21.84 -19.76
N LEU A 4 -3.39 -21.17 -20.91
CA LEU A 4 -2.79 -19.87 -21.24
C LEU A 4 -3.62 -18.73 -20.61
N LEU A 5 -3.85 -18.77 -19.30
CA LEU A 5 -4.45 -17.64 -18.61
C LEU A 5 -3.36 -16.58 -18.36
N PRO A 6 -3.61 -15.30 -18.67
CA PRO A 6 -2.69 -14.22 -18.31
C PRO A 6 -2.46 -14.25 -16.81
N SER A 7 -1.19 -14.33 -16.37
CA SER A 7 -0.84 -14.39 -14.94
C SER A 7 -1.12 -13.09 -14.18
N GLN A 8 -1.36 -12.00 -14.91
CA GLN A 8 -1.60 -10.66 -14.39
C GLN A 8 -2.67 -10.03 -15.28
N GLN A 9 -3.86 -9.81 -14.73
CA GLN A 9 -4.82 -8.93 -15.38
C GLN A 9 -4.48 -7.47 -15.01
N PRO A 10 -4.68 -6.51 -15.92
CA PRO A 10 -4.61 -5.10 -15.57
C PRO A 10 -5.61 -4.82 -14.44
N VAL A 11 -5.11 -4.33 -13.31
CA VAL A 11 -5.94 -3.86 -12.19
C VAL A 11 -6.10 -2.37 -12.38
N ASP A 12 -7.34 -1.90 -12.52
CA ASP A 12 -7.61 -0.48 -12.39
C ASP A 12 -7.44 -0.12 -10.92
N PRO A 13 -6.48 0.74 -10.56
CA PRO A 13 -6.36 1.21 -9.18
C PRO A 13 -7.66 1.92 -8.79
N PRO A 14 -8.04 1.87 -7.49
CA PRO A 14 -9.18 2.66 -7.00
C PRO A 14 -9.02 4.12 -7.44
N SER A 15 -10.13 4.77 -7.79
CA SER A 15 -10.11 6.21 -8.13
C SER A 15 -9.52 6.95 -6.94
N PRO A 16 -8.35 7.59 -7.09
CA PRO A 16 -7.62 8.05 -5.93
C PRO A 16 -8.39 9.19 -5.28
N ASP A 17 -8.83 8.94 -4.06
CA ASP A 17 -9.58 9.91 -3.27
C ASP A 17 -8.61 10.75 -2.44
N ARG A 18 -8.96 11.99 -2.11
CA ARG A 18 -8.08 12.87 -1.30
C ARG A 18 -8.18 12.47 0.17
N THR A 19 -7.09 11.99 0.78
CA THR A 19 -7.06 11.75 2.23
C THR A 19 -6.61 13.01 2.98
N GLU A 20 -7.51 13.58 3.77
CA GLU A 20 -7.21 14.66 4.70
C GLU A 20 -7.03 14.11 6.12
N VAL A 21 -5.83 14.29 6.67
CA VAL A 21 -5.51 13.95 8.05
C VAL A 21 -5.52 15.25 8.85
N VAL A 22 -6.51 15.40 9.73
CA VAL A 22 -6.57 16.48 10.70
C VAL A 22 -5.79 16.03 11.94
N VAL A 23 -4.79 16.82 12.32
CA VAL A 23 -3.97 16.51 13.50
C VAL A 23 -4.72 17.00 14.74
N ASP A 24 -5.59 16.15 15.28
CA ASP A 24 -6.46 16.40 16.44
C ASP A 24 -6.26 15.39 17.59
N GLY A 25 -5.02 15.00 17.86
CA GLY A 25 -4.68 14.10 18.97
C GLY A 25 -4.40 12.66 18.54
N THR A 26 -4.85 11.68 19.33
CA THR A 26 -4.29 10.31 19.36
C THR A 26 -4.45 9.51 18.06
N SER A 27 -5.52 9.72 17.28
CA SER A 27 -5.75 8.98 16.02
C SER A 27 -4.73 9.36 14.94
N SER A 28 -4.48 10.67 14.77
CA SER A 28 -3.46 11.17 13.83
C SER A 28 -2.04 10.70 14.17
N ALA A 29 -1.74 10.46 15.45
CA ALA A 29 -0.43 9.99 15.88
C ALA A 29 -0.09 8.59 15.36
N ALA A 30 -1.06 7.68 15.26
CA ALA A 30 -0.83 6.33 14.75
C ALA A 30 -0.49 6.33 13.25
N MET A 31 -1.23 7.10 12.45
CA MET A 31 -0.95 7.28 11.02
C MET A 31 0.43 7.91 10.80
N LEU A 32 0.73 9.01 11.50
CA LEU A 32 2.02 9.70 11.39
C LEU A 32 3.19 8.82 11.85
N SER A 33 2.98 8.00 12.89
CA SER A 33 4.00 7.06 13.35
C SER A 33 4.33 6.00 12.28
N THR A 34 3.34 5.54 11.53
CA THR A 34 3.55 4.60 10.41
C THR A 34 4.38 5.24 9.32
N LEU A 35 4.04 6.48 8.93
CA LEU A 35 4.77 7.23 7.89
C LEU A 35 6.17 7.71 8.32
N SER A 36 6.48 7.70 9.61
CA SER A 36 7.83 8.06 10.08
C SER A 36 8.89 7.07 9.60
N SER A 37 8.51 5.81 9.38
CA SER A 37 9.39 4.78 8.84
C SER A 37 9.77 5.07 7.39
N GLU A 38 11.06 4.98 7.08
CA GLU A 38 11.58 5.09 5.71
C GLU A 38 11.03 3.97 4.83
N THR A 39 11.12 2.71 5.27
CA THR A 39 10.59 1.58 4.52
C THR A 39 9.08 1.68 4.27
N ALA A 40 8.29 2.20 5.22
CA ALA A 40 6.87 2.43 4.96
C ALA A 40 6.63 3.46 3.83
N ARG A 41 7.46 4.50 3.76
CA ARG A 41 7.42 5.49 2.68
C ARG A 41 7.86 4.89 1.34
N ASP A 42 8.86 4.03 1.34
CA ASP A 42 9.32 3.34 0.12
C ASP A 42 8.27 2.36 -0.41
N VAL A 43 7.60 1.63 0.48
CA VAL A 43 6.45 0.77 0.14
C VAL A 43 5.32 1.58 -0.50
N LEU A 44 4.97 2.75 0.07
CA LEU A 44 3.97 3.64 -0.53
C LEU A 44 4.40 4.15 -1.90
N ALA A 45 5.67 4.52 -2.06
CA ALA A 45 6.19 4.95 -3.35
C ALA A 45 6.11 3.84 -4.41
N ALA A 46 6.45 2.60 -4.03
CA ALA A 46 6.34 1.44 -4.91
C ALA A 46 4.88 1.18 -5.35
N LEU A 47 3.92 1.27 -4.42
CA LEU A 47 2.51 1.04 -4.69
C LEU A 47 1.82 2.18 -5.43
N ARG A 48 2.40 3.38 -5.39
CA ARG A 48 1.91 4.54 -6.16
C ARG A 48 2.26 4.43 -7.64
N ALA A 49 3.32 3.69 -7.99
CA ALA A 49 3.68 3.45 -9.38
C ALA A 49 2.68 2.48 -10.04
N ASP A 50 2.38 1.36 -9.37
CA ASP A 50 1.40 0.37 -9.79
C ASP A 50 1.03 -0.59 -8.63
N PRO A 51 -0.17 -1.23 -8.68
CA PRO A 51 -0.53 -2.28 -7.73
C PRO A 51 0.42 -3.47 -7.78
N LYS A 52 0.85 -3.97 -6.62
CA LYS A 52 1.86 -5.05 -6.54
C LYS A 52 1.54 -6.07 -5.46
N PRO A 53 1.93 -7.34 -5.66
CA PRO A 53 1.95 -8.32 -4.57
C PRO A 53 3.15 -8.06 -3.64
N LEU A 54 3.13 -8.65 -2.44
CA LEU A 54 4.19 -8.49 -1.43
C LEU A 54 5.62 -8.70 -1.96
N SER A 55 5.83 -9.67 -2.86
CA SER A 55 7.16 -9.89 -3.45
C SER A 55 7.57 -8.73 -4.34
N GLY A 56 6.66 -8.20 -5.16
CA GLY A 56 6.96 -7.05 -6.02
C GLY A 56 7.17 -5.76 -5.22
N ILE A 57 6.46 -5.61 -4.11
CA ILE A 57 6.69 -4.51 -3.15
C ILE A 57 8.09 -4.63 -2.53
N ALA A 58 8.45 -5.82 -2.06
CA ALA A 58 9.76 -6.09 -1.45
C ALA A 58 10.91 -5.78 -2.42
N ASP A 59 10.79 -6.25 -3.67
CA ASP A 59 11.78 -5.99 -4.72
C ASP A 59 11.88 -4.48 -5.05
N ALA A 60 10.75 -3.77 -5.13
CA ALA A 60 10.72 -2.34 -5.47
C ALA A 60 11.20 -1.43 -4.33
N ALA A 61 10.97 -1.83 -3.08
CA ALA A 61 11.39 -1.10 -1.88
C ALA A 61 12.74 -1.57 -1.32
N ASP A 62 13.49 -2.38 -2.08
CA ASP A 62 14.79 -2.95 -1.71
C ASP A 62 14.82 -3.50 -0.27
N THR A 63 13.84 -4.36 0.05
CA THR A 63 13.67 -4.89 1.40
C THR A 63 13.27 -6.36 1.39
N SER A 64 13.29 -7.01 2.55
CA SER A 64 12.87 -8.40 2.66
C SER A 64 11.34 -8.53 2.54
N ILE A 65 10.85 -9.66 2.03
CA ILE A 65 9.41 -9.91 1.94
C ILE A 65 8.71 -9.88 3.30
N GLN A 66 9.41 -10.24 4.38
CA GLN A 66 8.91 -10.15 5.75
C GLN A 66 8.77 -8.70 6.20
N ASN A 67 9.76 -7.86 5.89
CA ASN A 67 9.73 -6.44 6.25
C ASN A 67 8.68 -5.69 5.42
N ALA A 68 8.58 -6.00 4.13
CA ALA A 68 7.50 -5.50 3.27
C ALA A 68 6.12 -5.87 3.82
N ARG A 69 5.91 -7.14 4.21
CA ARG A 69 4.65 -7.59 4.82
C ARG A 69 4.31 -6.77 6.07
N TYR A 70 5.26 -6.61 6.98
CA TYR A 70 5.06 -5.85 8.21
C TYR A 70 4.62 -4.40 7.93
N HIS A 71 5.29 -3.73 6.98
CA HIS A 71 4.95 -2.36 6.62
C HIS A 71 3.62 -2.26 5.87
N VAL A 72 3.31 -3.20 4.97
CA VAL A 72 2.01 -3.26 4.28
C VAL A 72 0.88 -3.44 5.28
N GLU A 73 1.00 -4.37 6.24
CA GLU A 73 -0.03 -4.58 7.27
C GLU A 73 -0.30 -3.30 8.08
N ARG A 74 0.75 -2.58 8.50
CA ARG A 74 0.60 -1.29 9.19
C ARG A 74 -0.02 -0.20 8.33
N LEU A 75 0.33 -0.15 7.04
CA LEU A 75 -0.25 0.80 6.11
C LEU A 75 -1.73 0.49 5.83
N CYS A 76 -2.12 -0.78 5.83
CA CYS A 76 -3.51 -1.20 5.79
C CYS A 76 -4.27 -0.77 7.05
N ASP A 77 -3.72 -1.02 8.23
CA ASP A 77 -4.32 -0.60 9.50
C ASP A 77 -4.50 0.92 9.58
N ALA A 78 -3.57 1.67 8.98
CA ALA A 78 -3.63 3.12 8.86
C ALA A 78 -4.47 3.61 7.67
N GLY A 79 -5.05 2.72 6.86
CA GLY A 79 -5.93 3.07 5.73
C GLY A 79 -5.24 3.68 4.51
N PHE A 80 -3.90 3.59 4.40
CA PHE A 80 -3.15 4.11 3.25
C PHE A 80 -3.04 3.12 2.08
N VAL A 81 -3.20 1.83 2.37
CA VAL A 81 -3.04 0.72 1.42
C VAL A 81 -4.19 -0.26 1.64
N GLU A 82 -4.63 -0.92 0.57
CA GLU A 82 -5.64 -1.97 0.66
C GLU A 82 -5.36 -3.12 -0.32
N PRO A 83 -5.82 -4.35 -0.03
CA PRO A 83 -5.82 -5.43 -1.00
C PRO A 83 -6.86 -5.14 -2.09
N VAL A 84 -6.44 -5.14 -3.35
CA VAL A 84 -7.29 -4.80 -4.50
C VAL A 84 -7.55 -5.96 -5.45
N ASP A 85 -6.68 -6.98 -5.46
CA ASP A 85 -6.80 -8.14 -6.36
C ASP A 85 -6.02 -9.36 -5.84
N VAL A 86 -6.14 -10.49 -6.55
CA VAL A 86 -5.34 -11.70 -6.35
C VAL A 86 -4.71 -12.11 -7.68
N TRP A 87 -3.38 -12.11 -7.74
CA TRP A 87 -2.62 -12.65 -8.87
C TRP A 87 -2.11 -14.06 -8.58
N TYR A 88 -1.63 -14.74 -9.62
CA TYR A 88 -1.05 -16.07 -9.50
C TYR A 88 0.43 -16.06 -9.86
N SER A 89 1.27 -16.58 -8.96
CA SER A 89 2.69 -16.82 -9.25
C SER A 89 2.87 -17.82 -10.40
N ARG A 90 4.09 -17.90 -10.96
CA ARG A 90 4.46 -18.93 -11.95
C ARG A 90 4.21 -20.37 -11.48
N LYS A 91 4.18 -20.61 -10.17
CA LYS A 91 3.89 -21.92 -9.57
C LYS A 91 2.41 -22.10 -9.23
N GLY A 92 1.53 -21.21 -9.70
CA GLY A 92 0.08 -21.26 -9.45
C GLY A 92 -0.34 -20.89 -8.03
N ARG A 93 0.54 -20.30 -7.22
CA ARG A 93 0.17 -19.82 -5.87
C ARG A 93 -0.49 -18.46 -5.96
N GLU A 94 -1.59 -18.28 -5.25
CA GLU A 94 -2.26 -17.00 -5.07
C GLU A 94 -1.36 -15.98 -4.37
N MET A 95 -1.45 -14.73 -4.81
CA MET A 95 -0.68 -13.59 -4.37
C MET A 95 -1.61 -12.39 -4.27
N THR A 96 -1.97 -12.00 -3.06
CA THR A 96 -2.72 -10.78 -2.82
C THR A 96 -1.94 -9.58 -3.36
N VAL A 97 -2.64 -8.73 -4.10
CA VAL A 97 -2.14 -7.50 -4.71
C VAL A 97 -2.66 -6.33 -3.90
N TYR A 98 -1.78 -5.37 -3.64
CA TYR A 98 -2.08 -4.19 -2.86
C TYR A 98 -1.97 -2.94 -3.72
N ALA A 99 -2.73 -1.90 -3.39
CA ALA A 99 -2.62 -0.56 -3.99
C ALA A 99 -2.79 0.53 -2.91
N VAL A 100 -2.35 1.75 -3.24
CA VAL A 100 -2.65 2.92 -2.41
C VAL A 100 -4.13 3.27 -2.48
N THR A 101 -4.70 3.71 -1.36
CA THR A 101 -6.11 4.15 -1.28
C THR A 101 -6.30 5.62 -1.71
N THR A 102 -5.20 6.39 -1.79
CA THR A 102 -5.21 7.83 -2.05
C THR A 102 -4.03 8.25 -2.93
N ASP A 103 -4.23 9.26 -3.79
CA ASP A 103 -3.15 9.95 -4.50
C ASP A 103 -2.56 11.11 -3.71
N ARG A 104 -3.30 11.65 -2.73
CA ARG A 104 -2.95 12.92 -2.11
C ARG A 104 -3.24 12.90 -0.61
N LEU A 105 -2.16 12.91 0.16
CA LEU A 105 -2.17 13.14 1.59
C LEU A 105 -2.07 14.64 1.91
N VAL A 106 -3.05 15.18 2.64
CA VAL A 106 -3.02 16.55 3.15
C VAL A 106 -3.03 16.52 4.67
N ILE A 107 -2.04 17.14 5.31
CA ILE A 107 -1.97 17.30 6.76
C ILE A 107 -2.43 18.72 7.11
N ARG A 108 -3.47 18.83 7.94
CA ARG A 108 -3.97 20.12 8.45
C ARG A 108 -3.92 20.16 9.97
N PHE A 109 -3.52 21.30 10.51
CA PHE A 109 -3.66 21.61 11.93
C PHE A 109 -4.99 22.33 12.15
N GLU A 110 -5.69 21.96 13.23
CA GLU A 110 -6.86 22.73 13.66
C GLU A 110 -6.44 24.17 14.02
N PRO A 111 -7.25 25.19 13.66
CA PRO A 111 -6.96 26.57 14.03
C PRO A 111 -6.86 26.70 15.55
N ARG A 112 -5.86 27.45 16.02
CA ARG A 112 -5.77 27.83 17.44
C ARG A 112 -7.03 28.64 17.79
N ARG A 113 -7.83 28.13 18.72
CA ARG A 113 -8.90 28.91 19.37
C ARG A 113 -8.32 30.00 20.26
#